data_AF-W0JS32-F1
#
_entry.id   AF-W0JS32-F1
#
_cell.length_a   1.000
_cell.length_b   1.000
_cell.length_c   1.000
_cell.angle_alpha   90.00
_cell.angle_beta   90.00
_cell.angle_gamma   90.00
#
_symmetry.space_group_name_H-M   'P 1'
#
loop_
_entity.id
_entity.type
_entity.pdbx_description
1 polymer ?
#
loop_
_entity_poly.entity_id
_entity_poly.type
_entity_poly.pdbx_seq_one_letter_code
_entity_poly.pdbx_strand_id
1 'polypeptide(L)'
;MTNDESIESEEYAVALEDLREAVESKPIRDTQLSGLYEEASTARVDLWNTVTAFIDIEDGEAIVTDESKLAEGTWAPEIVDDCDAMLTVDVQRGLSEDLFKSIADEKLAAMIEDAKQDSD
;
A
#
# COMPACT_ATOMS: atom_id res chain seq x y z
N MET A 1 28.44 0.61 14.30
CA MET A 1 27.01 0.87 14.63
C MET A 1 26.37 1.00 13.27
N THR A 2 25.95 -0.13 12.69
CA THR A 2 25.44 -0.23 11.31
C THR A 2 24.52 -1.47 11.18
N ASN A 3 23.92 -1.90 12.29
CA ASN A 3 23.06 -3.08 12.35
C ASN A 3 21.58 -2.73 12.57
N ASP A 4 21.22 -1.44 12.61
CA ASP A 4 19.85 -0.97 12.83
C ASP A 4 19.12 -0.85 11.48
N GLU A 5 19.69 -0.10 10.52
CA GLU A 5 19.05 0.15 9.21
C GLU A 5 18.77 -1.13 8.40
N SER A 6 19.67 -2.12 8.41
CA SER A 6 19.43 -3.37 7.68
C SER A 6 18.37 -4.28 8.31
N ILE A 7 18.12 -4.14 9.62
CA ILE A 7 17.07 -4.93 10.28
C ILE A 7 15.70 -4.33 9.97
N GLU A 8 15.58 -3.00 10.05
CA GLU A 8 14.35 -2.29 9.66
C GLU A 8 13.98 -2.56 8.20
N SER A 9 14.95 -2.56 7.27
CA SER A 9 14.70 -2.86 5.85
C SER A 9 14.31 -4.32 5.58
N GLU A 10 14.86 -5.26 6.35
CA GLU A 10 14.54 -6.69 6.20
C GLU A 10 13.17 -7.02 6.81
N GLU A 11 12.83 -6.45 7.96
CA GLU A 11 11.49 -6.50 8.55
C GLU A 11 10.47 -5.82 7.63
N TYR A 12 10.83 -4.68 7.02
CA TYR A 12 10.00 -3.99 6.04
C TYR A 12 9.68 -4.85 4.82
N ALA A 13 10.72 -5.46 4.23
CA ALA A 13 10.54 -6.31 3.05
C ALA A 13 9.70 -7.55 3.35
N VAL A 14 9.90 -8.18 4.51
CA VAL A 14 9.12 -9.35 4.95
C VAL A 14 7.65 -8.99 5.19
N ALA A 15 7.39 -7.90 5.89
CA ALA A 15 6.02 -7.44 6.17
C ALA A 15 5.25 -7.14 4.88
N LEU A 16 5.90 -6.51 3.90
CA LEU A 16 5.30 -6.28 2.58
C LEU A 16 5.12 -7.56 1.77
N GLU A 17 6.03 -8.54 1.88
CA GLU A 17 5.89 -9.86 1.27
C GLU A 17 4.67 -10.61 1.84
N ASP A 18 4.47 -10.57 3.16
CA ASP A 18 3.29 -11.16 3.82
C ASP A 18 1.99 -10.47 3.39
N LEU A 19 1.98 -9.14 3.28
CA LEU A 19 0.84 -8.39 2.77
C LEU A 19 0.52 -8.78 1.33
N ARG A 20 1.55 -8.92 0.50
CA ARG A 20 1.43 -9.34 -0.90
C ARG A 20 0.88 -10.77 -1.01
N GLU A 21 1.39 -11.71 -0.20
CA GLU A 21 0.89 -13.09 -0.16
C GLU A 21 -0.60 -13.12 0.25
N ALA A 22 -0.98 -12.30 1.23
CA ALA A 22 -2.37 -12.17 1.65
C ALA A 22 -3.27 -11.67 0.51
N VAL A 23 -2.82 -10.68 -0.26
CA VAL A 23 -3.53 -10.14 -1.44
C VAL A 23 -3.70 -11.21 -2.53
N GLU A 24 -2.68 -12.03 -2.77
CA GLU A 24 -2.75 -13.13 -3.75
C GLU A 24 -3.70 -14.25 -3.26
N SER A 25 -3.51 -14.72 -2.03
CA SER A 25 -4.12 -15.94 -1.50
C SER A 25 -5.52 -15.77 -0.91
N LYS A 26 -5.89 -14.57 -0.45
CA LYS A 26 -7.17 -14.30 0.23
C LYS A 26 -8.04 -13.34 -0.59
N PRO A 27 -9.38 -13.37 -0.47
CA PRO A 27 -10.25 -12.32 -1.01
C PRO A 27 -9.79 -10.94 -0.51
N ILE A 28 -9.88 -9.88 -1.34
CA ILE A 28 -9.29 -8.58 -0.94
C ILE A 28 -9.99 -7.97 0.27
N ARG A 29 -11.24 -8.38 0.52
CA ARG A 29 -12.03 -7.98 1.69
C ARG A 29 -11.53 -8.58 3.00
N ASP A 30 -10.75 -9.66 2.93
CA ASP A 30 -10.15 -10.33 4.08
C ASP A 30 -8.68 -9.91 4.29
N THR A 31 -8.22 -8.84 3.63
CA THR A 31 -6.87 -8.30 3.76
C THR A 31 -6.87 -6.88 4.34
N GLN A 32 -5.69 -6.42 4.72
CA GLN A 32 -5.41 -5.05 5.17
C GLN A 32 -5.81 -3.99 4.12
N LEU A 33 -5.80 -4.34 2.82
CA LEU A 33 -6.14 -3.43 1.71
C LEU A 33 -7.64 -3.37 1.40
N SER A 34 -8.49 -3.96 2.25
CA SER A 34 -9.93 -4.02 2.02
C SER A 34 -10.58 -2.63 1.91
N GLY A 35 -10.20 -1.70 2.79
CA GLY A 35 -10.72 -0.32 2.75
C GLY A 35 -10.18 0.46 1.55
N LEU A 36 -8.89 0.33 1.21
CA LEU A 36 -8.33 0.88 -0.03
C LEU A 36 -9.10 0.41 -1.28
N TYR A 37 -9.44 -0.87 -1.35
CA TYR A 37 -10.25 -1.41 -2.45
C TYR A 37 -11.67 -0.84 -2.47
N GLU A 38 -12.33 -0.74 -1.32
CA GLU A 38 -13.67 -0.16 -1.22
C GLU A 38 -13.67 1.29 -1.70
N GLU A 39 -12.70 2.08 -1.26
CA GLU A 39 -12.56 3.48 -1.64
C GLU A 39 -12.22 3.62 -3.13
N ALA A 40 -11.25 2.86 -3.64
CA ALA A 40 -10.88 2.89 -5.05
C ALA A 40 -12.03 2.45 -5.98
N SER A 41 -12.88 1.52 -5.54
CA SER A 41 -13.98 0.99 -6.36
C SER A 41 -15.28 1.82 -6.27
N THR A 42 -15.48 2.56 -5.18
CA THR A 42 -16.74 3.28 -4.90
C THR A 42 -16.62 4.80 -4.94
N ALA A 43 -15.40 5.35 -4.80
CA ALA A 43 -15.21 6.80 -4.79
C ALA A 43 -15.67 7.45 -6.10
N ARG A 44 -16.07 8.72 -5.98
CA ARG A 44 -16.53 9.52 -7.12
C ARG A 44 -15.32 9.97 -7.92
N VAL A 45 -15.11 9.36 -9.09
CA VAL A 45 -14.07 9.74 -10.07
C VAL A 45 -14.10 11.22 -10.45
N ASP A 46 -15.26 11.88 -10.38
CA ASP A 46 -15.38 13.32 -10.67
C ASP A 46 -14.79 14.23 -9.58
N LEU A 47 -14.50 13.67 -8.39
CA LEU A 47 -13.99 14.40 -7.22
C LEU A 47 -12.60 13.90 -6.81
N TRP A 48 -12.36 12.59 -6.91
CA TRP A 48 -11.15 11.91 -6.46
C TRP A 48 -10.66 11.01 -7.58
N ASN A 49 -9.41 11.17 -7.99
CA ASN A 49 -8.81 10.38 -9.05
C ASN A 49 -7.97 9.23 -8.49
N THR A 50 -7.43 9.39 -7.27
CA THR A 50 -6.58 8.39 -6.62
C THR A 50 -6.96 8.19 -5.16
N VAL A 51 -6.67 7.01 -4.64
CA VAL A 51 -6.70 6.69 -3.21
C VAL A 51 -5.35 6.14 -2.82
N THR A 52 -4.83 6.56 -1.68
CA THR A 52 -3.57 6.11 -1.12
C THR A 52 -3.85 5.49 0.24
N ALA A 53 -3.38 4.27 0.46
CA ALA A 53 -3.27 3.68 1.78
C ALA A 53 -1.89 3.98 2.34
N PHE A 54 -1.84 4.40 3.60
CA PHE A 54 -0.63 4.55 4.39
C PHE A 54 -0.43 3.26 5.18
N ILE A 55 0.76 2.68 5.04
CA ILE A 55 1.11 1.39 5.60
C ILE A 55 2.28 1.60 6.55
N ASP A 56 2.09 1.19 7.79
CA ASP A 56 3.10 1.20 8.84
C ASP A 56 3.48 -0.24 9.15
N ILE A 57 4.74 -0.47 9.52
CA ILE A 57 5.28 -1.78 9.82
C ILE A 57 5.52 -1.86 11.31
N GLU A 58 4.54 -2.45 11.99
CA GLU A 58 4.55 -2.62 13.44
C GLU A 58 4.77 -4.10 13.77
N ASP A 59 5.79 -4.43 14.56
CA ASP A 59 6.13 -5.80 14.96
C ASP A 59 6.30 -6.78 13.76
N GLY A 60 6.79 -6.28 12.62
CA GLY A 60 6.99 -7.06 11.39
C GLY A 60 5.70 -7.35 10.61
N GLU A 61 4.60 -6.67 10.92
CA GLU A 61 3.33 -6.77 10.18
C GLU A 61 3.02 -5.44 9.48
N ALA A 62 2.64 -5.51 8.20
CA ALA A 62 2.20 -4.35 7.44
C ALA A 62 0.73 -4.02 7.79
N ILE A 63 0.53 -2.88 8.44
CA ILE A 63 -0.76 -2.39 8.93
C ILE A 63 -1.17 -1.14 8.16
N VAL A 64 -2.37 -1.14 7.59
CA VAL A 64 -2.93 0.08 7.00
C VAL A 64 -3.45 0.98 8.14
N THR A 65 -2.81 2.12 8.34
CA THR A 65 -3.13 3.04 9.43
C THR A 65 -4.09 4.15 9.03
N ASP A 66 -4.04 4.60 7.77
CA ASP A 66 -4.97 5.57 7.22
C ASP A 66 -5.15 5.42 5.70
N GLU A 67 -6.21 6.01 5.15
CA GLU A 67 -6.54 6.00 3.73
C GLU A 67 -6.97 7.39 3.28
N SER A 68 -6.27 7.95 2.29
CA SER A 68 -6.56 9.29 1.77
C SER A 68 -6.97 9.26 0.31
N LYS A 69 -8.09 9.93 0.02
CA LYS A 69 -8.56 10.20 -1.34
C LYS A 69 -7.99 11.53 -1.82
N LEU A 70 -7.34 11.50 -2.97
CA LEU A 70 -6.73 12.69 -3.57
C LEU A 70 -7.30 12.94 -4.97
N ALA A 71 -7.51 14.22 -5.26
CA ALA A 71 -7.69 14.67 -6.63
C ALA A 71 -6.31 14.69 -7.30
N GLU A 72 -6.24 14.28 -8.57
CA GLU A 72 -4.98 14.27 -9.34
C GLU A 72 -4.30 15.64 -9.25
N GLY A 73 -3.00 15.65 -8.90
CA GLY A 73 -2.21 16.88 -8.73
C GLY A 73 -2.40 17.62 -7.40
N THR A 74 -3.23 17.12 -6.49
CA THR A 74 -3.44 17.70 -5.15
C THR A 74 -2.65 16.95 -4.08
N TRP A 75 -1.46 16.44 -4.41
CA TRP A 75 -0.62 15.76 -3.43
C TRP A 75 -0.43 16.67 -2.21
N ALA A 76 -0.89 16.18 -1.06
CA ALA A 76 -0.92 16.92 0.20
C ALA A 76 0.19 16.35 1.10
N PRO A 77 1.41 16.90 1.05
CA PRO A 77 2.54 16.40 1.83
C PRO A 77 2.33 16.50 3.35
N GLU A 78 1.34 17.28 3.80
CA GLU A 78 0.96 17.36 5.23
C GLU A 78 0.07 16.19 5.71
N ILE A 79 -0.37 15.31 4.81
CA ILE A 79 -1.10 14.06 5.15
C ILE A 79 -0.14 12.85 5.13
N VAL A 80 1.11 13.05 4.68
CA VAL A 80 2.16 12.03 4.84
C VAL A 80 2.59 12.09 6.30
N ASP A 81 1.82 11.39 7.14
CA ASP A 81 2.27 11.05 8.49
C ASP A 81 3.45 10.08 8.38
N ASP A 82 4.10 9.77 9.51
CA ASP A 82 5.35 9.00 9.63
C ASP A 82 5.19 7.53 9.18
N CYS A 83 4.80 7.30 7.92
CA CYS A 83 4.48 5.99 7.39
C CYS A 83 5.62 5.37 6.61
N ASP A 84 5.73 4.05 6.73
CA ASP A 84 6.80 3.29 6.09
C ASP A 84 6.57 3.12 4.58
N ALA A 85 5.32 2.88 4.17
CA ALA A 85 4.95 2.64 2.78
C ALA A 85 3.63 3.31 2.36
N MET A 86 3.52 3.66 1.08
CA MET A 86 2.32 4.27 0.51
C MET A 86 1.83 3.53 -0.73
N LEU A 87 0.69 2.86 -0.62
CA LEU A 87 0.07 2.15 -1.74
C LEU A 87 -1.00 3.03 -2.40
N THR A 88 -0.65 3.65 -3.53
CA THR A 88 -1.57 4.51 -4.29
C THR A 88 -2.20 3.76 -5.46
N VAL A 89 -3.53 3.81 -5.58
CA VAL A 89 -4.32 3.19 -6.65
C VAL A 89 -5.29 4.21 -7.26
N ASP A 90 -5.51 4.12 -8.57
CA ASP A 90 -6.49 4.97 -9.26
C ASP A 90 -7.93 4.60 -8.89
N VAL A 91 -8.76 5.61 -8.65
CA VAL A 91 -10.20 5.44 -8.45
C VAL A 91 -10.81 5.00 -9.76
N GLN A 92 -11.42 3.81 -9.75
CA GLN A 92 -12.09 3.25 -10.89
C GLN A 92 -13.45 2.73 -10.46
N ARG A 93 -14.50 3.39 -10.94
CA ARG A 93 -15.87 2.99 -10.58
C ARG A 93 -16.15 1.57 -11.07
N GLY A 94 -16.41 0.66 -10.14
CA GLY A 94 -16.63 -0.76 -10.46
C GLY A 94 -15.34 -1.54 -10.71
N LEU A 95 -14.20 -1.09 -10.16
CA LEU A 95 -12.94 -1.82 -10.14
C LEU A 95 -13.16 -3.26 -9.64
N SER A 96 -12.77 -4.25 -10.44
CA SER A 96 -12.84 -5.66 -10.03
C SER A 96 -11.77 -5.99 -9.00
N GLU A 97 -12.07 -6.93 -8.11
CA GLU A 97 -11.11 -7.42 -7.12
C GLU A 97 -9.84 -7.95 -7.81
N ASP A 98 -9.95 -8.72 -8.90
CA ASP A 98 -8.80 -9.23 -9.64
C ASP A 98 -7.90 -8.11 -10.20
N LEU A 99 -8.50 -7.03 -10.72
CA LEU A 99 -7.73 -5.92 -11.28
C LEU A 99 -7.04 -5.13 -10.15
N PHE A 100 -7.74 -4.90 -9.05
CA PHE A 100 -7.14 -4.28 -7.87
C PHE A 100 -5.97 -5.11 -7.32
N LYS A 101 -6.16 -6.43 -7.17
CA LYS A 101 -5.11 -7.35 -6.72
C LYS A 101 -3.90 -7.31 -7.63
N SER A 102 -4.10 -7.29 -8.95
CA SER A 102 -3.00 -7.18 -9.91
C SER A 102 -2.22 -5.86 -9.76
N ILE A 103 -2.92 -4.75 -9.52
CA ILE A 103 -2.28 -3.43 -9.32
C ILE A 103 -1.54 -3.40 -7.98
N ALA A 104 -2.15 -3.92 -6.93
CA ALA A 104 -1.56 -4.00 -5.60
C ALA A 104 -0.32 -4.90 -5.60
N ASP A 105 -0.39 -6.07 -6.26
CA ASP A 105 0.74 -7.00 -6.41
C ASP A 105 1.94 -6.34 -7.10
N GLU A 106 1.72 -5.66 -8.24
CA GLU A 106 2.78 -4.97 -8.97
C GLU A 106 3.45 -3.89 -8.12
N LYS A 107 2.65 -3.10 -7.40
CA LYS A 107 3.16 -2.02 -6.55
C LYS A 107 3.90 -2.52 -5.31
N LEU A 108 3.36 -3.54 -4.64
CA LEU A 108 4.02 -4.17 -3.49
C LEU A 108 5.33 -4.82 -3.93
N ALA A 109 5.35 -5.51 -5.07
CA ALA A 109 6.57 -6.08 -5.63
C ALA A 109 7.64 -5.01 -5.87
N ALA A 110 7.26 -3.87 -6.47
CA ALA A 110 8.19 -2.76 -6.68
C ALA A 110 8.75 -2.18 -5.37
N MET A 111 7.91 -2.03 -4.33
CA MET A 111 8.34 -1.56 -3.00
C MET A 111 9.31 -2.54 -2.33
N ILE A 112 9.05 -3.85 -2.43
CA ILE A 112 9.92 -4.90 -1.90
C ILE A 112 11.27 -4.90 -2.62
N GLU A 113 11.26 -4.73 -3.96
CA GLU A 113 12.50 -4.65 -4.74
C GLU A 113 13.34 -3.42 -4.36
N ASP A 114 12.70 -2.27 -4.13
CA ASP A 114 13.35 -1.03 -3.71
C ASP A 114 14.01 -1.18 -2.33
N ALA A 115 13.29 -1.73 -1.34
CA ALA A 115 13.82 -1.99 -0.01
C ALA A 115 15.01 -2.97 0.00
N LYS A 116 15.01 -3.95 -0.92
CA LYS A 116 16.11 -4.89 -1.10
C LYS A 116 17.34 -4.24 -1.76
N GLN A 117 17.16 -3.20 -2.57
CA GLN A 117 18.27 -2.47 -3.21
C GLN A 117 18.93 -1.47 -2.27
N ASP A 118 18.18 -0.83 -1.37
CA ASP A 118 18.74 0.09 -0.36
C ASP A 118 19.55 -0.63 0.73
N SER A 119 19.45 -1.96 0.80
CA SER A 119 20.17 -2.80 1.78
C SER A 119 21.55 -3.33 1.32
N ASP A 120 22.00 -3.02 0.09
CA ASP A 120 23.26 -3.54 -0.52
C ASP A 120 24.45 -2.54 -0.48
#